data_AF-A0A950QXG7-F1
#
_entry.id   AF-A0A950QXG7-F1
#
_cell.length_a   1.000
_cell.length_b   1.000
_cell.length_c   1.000
_cell.angle_alpha   90.00
_cell.angle_beta   90.00
_cell.angle_gamma   90.00
#
_symmetry.space_group_name_H-M   'P 1'
#
loop_
_entity.id
_entity.type
_entity.pdbx_description
1 polymer ?
#
loop_
_entity_poly.entity_id
_entity_poly.type
_entity_poly.pdbx_seq_one_letter_code
_entity_poly.pdbx_strand_id
1 'polypeptide(L)'
;GGAKLSLDEALAPADEKDVNLVALDDALKALAQADPQQSRLVELRYFAGLTIEETADVLKISPATVKREWTTAKAFLKREMLRSGKI
;
A
#
# COMPACT_ATOMS: atom_id res chain seq x y z
N GLY A 1 29.31 8.09 23.02
CA GLY A 1 29.87 8.18 21.67
C GLY A 1 28.73 8.30 20.70
N GLY A 2 28.50 9.51 20.17
CA GLY A 2 27.52 9.73 19.10
C GLY A 2 28.21 9.46 17.77
N ALA A 3 27.76 8.45 17.04
CA ALA A 3 28.20 8.26 15.66
C ALA A 3 27.61 9.40 14.83
N LYS A 4 28.46 10.34 14.41
CA LYS A 4 28.16 11.26 13.31
C LYS A 4 28.13 10.43 12.03
N LEU A 5 26.94 10.05 11.60
CA LEU A 5 26.73 9.60 10.24
C LEU A 5 26.75 10.85 9.36
N SER A 6 27.81 10.98 8.56
CA SER A 6 27.94 12.03 7.55
C SER A 6 26.85 11.86 6.51
N LEU A 7 26.08 12.91 6.29
CA LEU A 7 24.86 12.95 5.47
C LEU A 7 25.10 12.79 3.96
N ASP A 8 26.36 12.69 3.54
CA ASP A 8 26.78 12.69 2.14
C ASP A 8 26.78 11.32 1.46
N GLU A 9 26.71 10.20 2.20
CA GLU A 9 26.68 8.85 1.60
C GLU A 9 25.25 8.27 1.47
N ALA A 10 24.24 9.00 1.97
CA ALA A 10 22.83 8.61 1.86
C ALA A 10 22.16 9.04 0.55
N LEU A 11 22.86 9.79 -0.32
CA LEU A 11 22.38 10.25 -1.63
C LEU A 11 22.69 9.27 -2.79
N ALA A 12 22.70 7.96 -2.53
CA ALA A 12 22.31 7.01 -3.58
C ALA A 12 20.87 7.37 -4.01
N PRO A 13 20.42 7.16 -5.26
CA PRO A 13 19.17 7.74 -5.79
C PRO A 13 17.98 7.32 -4.92
N ALA A 14 17.67 8.16 -3.95
CA ALA A 14 16.56 8.07 -3.03
C ALA A 14 15.26 8.36 -3.78
N ASP A 15 15.37 9.12 -4.89
CA ASP A 15 14.26 9.62 -5.68
C ASP A 15 13.30 8.53 -6.15
N GLU A 16 13.74 7.42 -6.77
CA GLU A 16 12.77 6.45 -7.31
C GLU A 16 12.06 5.61 -6.23
N LYS A 17 12.75 5.25 -5.14
CA LYS A 17 12.14 4.43 -4.08
C LYS A 17 11.26 5.26 -3.15
N ASP A 18 11.69 6.48 -2.79
CA ASP A 18 10.90 7.37 -1.96
C ASP A 18 9.68 7.90 -2.72
N VAL A 19 9.81 8.23 -4.02
CA VAL A 19 8.65 8.61 -4.85
C VAL A 19 7.65 7.47 -4.97
N ASN A 20 8.10 6.21 -5.01
CA ASN A 20 7.20 5.06 -5.06
C ASN A 20 6.45 4.85 -3.73
N LEU A 21 7.09 5.11 -2.59
CA LEU A 21 6.44 5.08 -1.28
C LEU A 21 5.42 6.20 -1.10
N VAL A 22 5.74 7.43 -1.52
CA VAL A 22 4.80 8.56 -1.50
C VAL A 22 3.60 8.30 -2.42
N ALA A 23 3.85 7.84 -3.65
CA ALA A 23 2.78 7.51 -4.60
C ALA A 23 1.90 6.35 -4.10
N LEU A 24 2.47 5.39 -3.36
CA LEU A 24 1.71 4.32 -2.72
C LEU A 24 0.82 4.86 -1.59
N ASP A 25 1.34 5.74 -0.74
CA ASP A 25 0.58 6.35 0.36
C ASP A 25 -0.59 7.19 -0.18
N ASP A 26 -0.36 7.99 -1.21
CA ASP A 26 -1.42 8.78 -1.87
C ASP A 26 -2.45 7.87 -2.57
N ALA A 27 -2.02 6.79 -3.22
CA ALA A 27 -2.91 5.81 -3.81
C ALA A 27 -3.76 5.09 -2.74
N LEU A 28 -3.20 4.79 -1.57
CA LEU A 28 -3.93 4.21 -0.45
C LEU A 28 -4.95 5.18 0.14
N LYS A 29 -4.61 6.45 0.29
CA LYS A 29 -5.56 7.51 0.70
C LYS A 29 -6.70 7.64 -0.32
N ALA A 30 -6.39 7.64 -1.61
CA ALA A 30 -7.41 7.68 -2.67
C ALA A 30 -8.31 6.44 -2.64
N LEU A 31 -7.75 5.25 -2.38
CA LEU A 31 -8.52 4.03 -2.20
C LEU A 31 -9.43 4.12 -0.97
N ALA A 32 -8.95 4.66 0.15
CA ALA A 32 -9.75 4.83 1.35
C ALA A 32 -10.95 5.77 1.14
N GLN A 33 -10.80 6.80 0.30
CA GLN A 33 -11.91 7.69 -0.07
C GLN A 33 -12.90 7.03 -1.03
N ALA A 34 -12.41 6.22 -1.98
CA ALA A 34 -13.25 5.56 -2.98
C ALA A 34 -13.98 4.34 -2.42
N ASP A 35 -13.30 3.50 -1.65
CA ASP A 35 -13.82 2.28 -1.05
C ASP A 35 -13.12 1.98 0.29
N PRO A 36 -13.72 2.40 1.41
CA PRO A 36 -13.19 2.13 2.75
C PRO A 36 -13.04 0.64 3.09
N GLN A 37 -13.87 -0.24 2.50
CA GLN A 37 -13.77 -1.68 2.77
C GLN A 37 -12.55 -2.29 2.07
N GLN A 38 -12.30 -1.91 0.81
CA GLN A 38 -11.09 -2.34 0.11
C GLN A 38 -9.82 -1.79 0.77
N SER A 39 -9.84 -0.53 1.23
CA SER A 39 -8.73 0.04 1.99
C SER A 39 -8.42 -0.76 3.26
N ARG A 40 -9.43 -1.07 4.07
CA ARG A 40 -9.27 -1.91 5.27
C ARG A 40 -8.75 -3.31 4.94
N LEU A 41 -9.20 -3.91 3.84
CA LEU A 41 -8.68 -5.19 3.37
C LEU A 41 -7.19 -5.10 3.01
N VAL A 42 -6.77 -4.00 2.36
CA VAL A 42 -5.35 -3.78 2.04
C VAL A 42 -4.53 -3.62 3.32
N GLU A 43 -5.02 -2.88 4.31
CA GLU A 43 -4.32 -2.72 5.58
C GLU A 43 -4.07 -4.05 6.29
N LEU A 44 -5.11 -4.88 6.39
CA LEU A 44 -5.01 -6.19 7.04
C LEU A 44 -4.00 -7.09 6.32
N ARG A 45 -4.03 -7.12 4.99
CA ARG A 45 -3.17 -8.01 4.21
C ARG A 45 -1.74 -7.53 4.05
N TYR A 46 -1.55 -6.23 3.90
CA TYR A 46 -0.26 -5.65 3.55
C TYR A 46 0.50 -5.17 4.79
N PHE A 47 -0.17 -4.52 5.75
CA PHE A 47 0.49 -3.99 6.95
C PHE A 47 0.42 -4.96 8.12
N ALA A 48 -0.74 -5.58 8.36
CA ALA A 48 -0.86 -6.56 9.45
C ALA A 48 -0.40 -7.97 9.04
N GLY A 49 -0.12 -8.20 7.74
CA GLY A 49 0.45 -9.45 7.23
C GLY A 49 -0.52 -10.64 7.21
N LEU A 50 -1.83 -10.39 7.29
CA LEU A 50 -2.83 -11.45 7.36
C LEU A 50 -2.99 -12.18 6.02
N THR A 51 -3.25 -13.47 6.11
CA THR A 51 -3.67 -14.32 5.01
C THR A 51 -5.08 -13.95 4.52
N ILE A 52 -5.51 -14.54 3.41
CA ILE A 52 -6.86 -14.35 2.87
C ILE A 52 -7.91 -14.84 3.86
N GLU A 53 -7.64 -16.00 4.45
CA GLU A 53 -8.51 -16.70 5.38
C GLU A 53 -8.65 -15.91 6.68
N GLU A 54 -7.54 -15.45 7.27
CA GLU A 54 -7.57 -14.59 8.46
C GLU A 54 -8.27 -13.25 8.18
N THR A 55 -8.01 -12.65 7.02
CA THR A 55 -8.68 -11.41 6.61
C THR A 55 -10.18 -11.63 6.46
N ALA A 56 -10.61 -12.76 5.89
CA ALA A 56 -12.00 -13.13 5.75
C ALA A 56 -12.68 -13.26 7.12
N ASP A 57 -12.00 -13.87 8.09
CA ASP A 57 -12.49 -14.03 9.46
C ASP A 57 -12.62 -12.70 10.21
N VAL A 58 -11.70 -11.77 10.00
CA VAL A 58 -11.73 -10.40 10.57
C VAL A 58 -12.83 -9.56 9.95
N LEU A 59 -12.98 -9.63 8.62
CA LEU A 59 -13.97 -8.84 7.87
C LEU A 59 -15.36 -9.48 7.84
N LYS A 60 -15.52 -10.71 8.33
CA LYS A 60 -16.77 -11.50 8.32
C LYS A 60 -17.36 -11.64 6.91
N ILE A 61 -16.51 -11.91 5.93
CA ILE A 61 -16.88 -12.17 4.54
C ILE A 61 -16.23 -13.47 4.04
N SER A 62 -16.62 -13.96 2.87
CA SER A 62 -16.03 -15.20 2.33
C SER A 62 -14.58 -14.99 1.85
N PRO A 63 -13.70 -16.01 1.96
CA PRO A 63 -12.36 -15.97 1.34
C PRO A 63 -12.37 -15.67 -0.16
N ALA A 64 -13.41 -16.12 -0.87
CA ALA A 64 -13.61 -15.82 -2.29
C ALA A 64 -13.85 -14.32 -2.53
N THR A 65 -14.65 -13.69 -1.66
CA THR A 65 -14.87 -12.23 -1.67
C THR A 65 -13.54 -11.51 -1.42
N VAL A 66 -12.78 -11.91 -0.39
CA VAL A 66 -11.45 -11.31 -0.11
C VAL A 66 -10.51 -11.42 -1.30
N LYS A 67 -10.45 -12.57 -1.98
CA LYS A 67 -9.63 -12.76 -3.20
C LYS A 67 -10.02 -11.78 -4.31
N ARG A 68 -11.33 -11.61 -4.54
CA ARG A 68 -11.86 -10.70 -5.55
C ARG A 68 -11.53 -9.24 -5.21
N GLU A 69 -11.89 -8.80 -4.01
CA GLU A 69 -11.65 -7.43 -3.56
C GLU A 69 -10.16 -7.10 -3.53
N TRP A 70 -9.30 -8.04 -3.14
CA TRP A 70 -7.85 -7.86 -3.20
C TRP A 70 -7.32 -7.62 -4.61
N THR A 71 -7.86 -8.34 -5.59
CA THR A 71 -7.48 -8.16 -6.99
C THR A 71 -7.87 -6.77 -7.49
N THR A 72 -9.09 -6.34 -7.15
CA THR A 72 -9.59 -5.01 -7.47
C THR A 72 -8.74 -3.91 -6.82
N ALA A 73 -8.46 -4.03 -5.52
CA ALA A 73 -7.65 -3.06 -4.78
C ALA A 73 -6.24 -2.94 -5.36
N LYS A 74 -5.57 -4.06 -5.69
CA LYS A 74 -4.25 -4.03 -6.35
C LYS A 74 -4.28 -3.36 -7.71
N ALA A 75 -5.33 -3.60 -8.51
CA ALA A 75 -5.49 -2.95 -9.81
C ALA A 75 -5.73 -1.44 -9.66
N PHE A 76 -6.53 -1.03 -8.67
CA PHE A 76 -6.74 0.37 -8.33
C PHE A 76 -5.43 1.06 -7.93
N LEU A 77 -4.69 0.49 -6.97
CA LEU A 77 -3.44 1.08 -6.47
C LEU A 77 -2.42 1.23 -7.59
N LYS A 78 -2.23 0.19 -8.41
CA LYS A 78 -1.32 0.27 -9.57
C LYS A 78 -1.72 1.39 -10.53
N ARG A 79 -3.02 1.52 -10.84
CA ARG A 79 -3.52 2.59 -11.72
C ARG A 79 -3.27 3.96 -11.12
N GLU A 80 -3.48 4.12 -9.82
CA GLU A 80 -3.33 5.41 -9.16
C GLU A 80 -1.87 5.83 -9.01
N MET A 81 -0.98 4.88 -8.69
CA MET A 81 0.47 5.11 -8.67
C MET A 81 1.00 5.50 -10.06
N LEU A 82 0.47 4.92 -11.14
CA LEU A 82 0.80 5.34 -12.51
C LEU A 82 0.29 6.74 -12.87
N ARG A 83 -0.82 7.17 -12.24
CA ARG A 83 -1.35 8.52 -12.42
C ARG A 83 -0.52 9.55 -11.64
N SER A 84 -0.11 9.20 -10.42
CA SER A 84 0.65 10.07 -9.53
C SER A 84 2.14 10.14 -9.86
N GLY A 85 2.72 9.09 -10.46
CA GLY A 85 4.10 9.08 -10.95
C GLY A 85 4.32 9.78 -12.29
N LYS A 86 3.30 10.47 -12.81
CA LYS A 86 3.37 11.32 -14.01
C LYS A 86 3.49 12.78 -13.54
N ILE A 87 4.68 13.16 -13.08
CA ILE A 87 5.03 14.55 -12.76
C ILE A 87 6.37 14.86 -13.40
#